data_AF-A0A960TVU6-F1
#
_entry.id   AF-A0A960TVU6-F1
#
_cell.length_a   1.000
_cell.length_b   1.000
_cell.length_c   1.000
_cell.angle_alpha   90.00
_cell.angle_beta   90.00
_cell.angle_gamma   90.00
#
_symmetry.space_group_name_H-M   'P 1'
#
loop_
_entity.id
_entity.type
_entity.pdbx_description
1 polymer ?
#
loop_
_entity_poly.entity_id
_entity_poly.type
_entity_poly.pdbx_seq_one_letter_code
_entity_poly.pdbx_strand_id
1 'polypeptide(L)'
;MRTWNDHGPEGNRYGHVVTGSLLLLATIVLGSVGFMLIERFTPLEALYMTMITISTVGFGEVHSLSPLGRVFVIVLIVVGLGLVTYTAGALAGLFFEGQLRKLVGRRMMQRELDGLRDHFIVCGYGRMGRIICEELAEEGKPFVVITLDQEEA
;
A
#
# COMPACT_ATOMS: atom_id res chain seq x y z
N MET A 1 11.31 30.99 1.52
CA MET A 1 11.03 29.94 2.52
C MET A 1 9.65 29.33 2.23
N ARG A 2 9.60 28.19 1.53
CA ARG A 2 8.39 27.38 1.35
C ARG A 2 8.50 26.19 2.30
N THR A 3 7.75 26.22 3.39
CA THR A 3 7.63 25.09 4.32
C THR A 3 6.83 23.99 3.65
N TRP A 4 7.53 22.99 3.14
CA TRP A 4 6.96 21.70 2.74
C TRP A 4 6.42 21.02 4.01
N ASN A 5 5.14 21.24 4.29
CA ASN A 5 4.39 20.49 5.30
C ASN A 5 3.59 19.40 4.59
N ASP A 6 4.30 18.40 4.05
CA ASP A 6 3.69 17.17 3.55
C ASP A 6 3.63 16.16 4.68
N HIS A 7 2.68 16.34 5.58
CA HIS A 7 2.06 15.22 6.28
C HIS A 7 0.84 14.80 5.45
N GLY A 8 1.10 14.18 4.29
CA GLY A 8 0.07 13.49 3.54
C GLY A 8 -0.59 12.41 4.42
N PRO A 9 -1.88 12.08 4.20
CA PRO A 9 -2.60 11.07 4.96
C PRO A 9 -2.10 9.66 4.62
N GLU A 10 -0.85 9.34 4.97
CA GLU A 10 -0.23 8.05 4.67
C GLU A 10 -0.46 7.01 5.78
N GLY A 11 -1.15 7.37 6.86
CA GLY A 11 -1.26 6.55 8.07
C GLY A 11 -2.30 5.42 8.07
N ASN A 12 -3.31 5.42 7.19
CA ASN A 12 -4.47 4.51 7.35
C ASN A 12 -4.78 3.57 6.17
N ARG A 13 -3.91 3.50 5.15
CA ARG A 13 -4.17 2.69 3.95
C ARG A 13 -3.97 1.19 4.18
N TYR A 14 -3.00 0.83 5.02
CA TYR A 14 -2.91 -0.51 5.60
C TYR A 14 -4.16 -0.85 6.44
N GLY A 15 -4.76 0.17 7.06
CA GLY A 15 -6.00 0.04 7.84
C GLY A 15 -7.15 -0.56 7.03
N HIS A 16 -7.36 -0.12 5.78
CA HIS A 16 -8.42 -0.67 4.92
C HIS A 16 -8.20 -2.14 4.57
N VAL A 17 -6.96 -2.54 4.27
CA VAL A 17 -6.65 -3.95 3.98
C VAL A 17 -6.77 -4.80 5.22
N VAL A 18 -6.22 -4.36 6.36
CA VAL A 18 -6.32 -5.08 7.64
C VAL A 18 -7.78 -5.21 8.08
N THR A 19 -8.56 -4.13 7.99
CA THR A 19 -9.99 -4.13 8.34
C THR A 19 -10.75 -5.09 7.43
N GLY A 20 -10.49 -5.05 6.12
CA GLY A 20 -11.12 -5.97 5.18
C GLY A 20 -10.76 -7.43 5.45
N SER A 21 -9.49 -7.74 5.74
CA SER A 21 -9.05 -9.10 6.09
C SER A 21 -9.68 -9.58 7.39
N LEU A 22 -9.80 -8.73 8.42
CA LEU A 22 -10.47 -9.06 9.68
C LEU A 22 -11.96 -9.34 9.47
N LEU A 23 -12.65 -8.52 8.68
CA LEU A 23 -14.07 -8.73 8.36
C LEU A 23 -14.28 -10.03 7.59
N LEU A 24 -13.42 -10.33 6.61
CA LEU A 24 -13.49 -11.57 5.84
C LEU A 24 -13.27 -12.80 6.74
N LEU A 25 -12.30 -12.75 7.65
CA LEU A 25 -12.06 -13.82 8.61
C LEU A 25 -13.24 -14.00 9.58
N ALA A 26 -13.83 -12.89 10.04
CA ALA A 26 -15.05 -12.94 10.84
C ALA A 26 -16.22 -13.57 10.08
N THR A 27 -16.40 -13.27 8.78
CA THR A 27 -17.41 -13.90 7.93
C THR A 27 -17.16 -15.40 7.74
N ILE A 28 -15.90 -15.85 7.63
CA ILE A 28 -15.59 -17.29 7.56
C ILE A 28 -15.99 -17.99 8.86
N VAL A 29 -15.67 -17.39 10.01
CA VAL A 29 -16.03 -17.96 11.31
C VAL A 29 -17.55 -17.97 11.49
N LEU A 30 -18.24 -16.86 11.20
CA LEU A 30 -19.70 -16.76 11.27
C LEU A 30 -20.40 -17.72 10.30
N GLY A 31 -19.87 -17.87 9.08
CA GLY A 31 -20.33 -18.83 8.09
C GLY A 31 -20.26 -20.26 8.64
N SER A 32 -19.08 -20.63 9.14
CA SER A 32 -18.82 -21.96 9.70
C SER A 32 -19.70 -22.24 10.92
N VAL A 33 -19.80 -21.31 11.87
CA VAL A 33 -20.67 -21.46 13.04
C VAL A 33 -22.14 -21.52 12.64
N GLY A 34 -22.56 -20.75 11.63
CA GLY A 34 -23.92 -20.80 11.10
C GLY A 34 -24.28 -22.18 10.55
N PHE A 35 -23.40 -22.80 9.76
CA PHE A 35 -23.60 -24.17 9.29
C PHE A 35 -23.61 -25.20 10.42
N MET A 36 -22.77 -25.03 11.43
CA MET A 36 -22.78 -25.92 12.61
C MET A 36 -24.08 -25.82 13.41
N LEU A 37 -24.69 -24.64 13.51
CA LEU A 37 -25.91 -24.42 14.28
C LEU A 37 -27.19 -24.79 13.49
N ILE A 38 -27.25 -24.42 12.21
CA ILE A 38 -28.44 -24.60 11.38
C ILE A 38 -28.51 -26.03 10.83
N GLU A 39 -27.42 -26.51 10.26
CA GLU A 39 -27.37 -27.79 9.53
C GLU A 39 -26.64 -28.89 10.31
N ARG A 40 -26.13 -28.59 11.52
CA ARG A 40 -25.40 -29.53 12.38
C ARG A 40 -24.17 -30.16 11.73
N PHE A 41 -23.52 -29.44 10.82
CA PHE A 41 -22.29 -29.88 10.19
C PHE A 41 -21.16 -30.03 11.22
N THR A 42 -20.24 -30.95 10.96
CA THR A 42 -18.98 -30.98 11.71
C THR A 42 -18.17 -29.71 11.43
N PRO A 43 -17.24 -29.29 12.32
CA PRO A 43 -16.44 -28.09 12.12
C PRO A 43 -15.69 -28.07 10.78
N LEU A 44 -15.19 -29.23 10.34
CA LEU A 44 -14.48 -29.37 9.07
C LEU A 44 -15.40 -29.17 7.88
N GLU A 45 -16.59 -29.79 7.90
CA GLU A 45 -17.59 -29.66 6.82
C GLU A 45 -18.13 -28.24 6.72
N ALA A 46 -18.37 -27.60 7.86
CA ALA A 46 -18.83 -26.22 7.93
C ALA A 46 -17.79 -25.23 7.37
N LEU A 47 -16.52 -25.41 7.74
CA LEU A 47 -15.43 -24.61 7.21
C LEU A 47 -15.21 -24.85 5.72
N TYR A 48 -15.27 -26.12 5.29
CA TYR A 48 -15.17 -26.48 3.88
C TYR A 48 -16.29 -25.85 3.06
N MET A 49 -17.55 -25.96 3.50
CA MET A 49 -18.72 -25.36 2.84
C MET A 49 -18.59 -23.83 2.76
N THR A 50 -18.13 -23.20 3.84
CA THR A 50 -17.91 -21.74 3.88
C THR A 50 -16.81 -21.32 2.90
N MET A 51 -15.69 -22.05 2.87
CA MET A 51 -14.58 -21.78 1.96
C MET A 51 -14.99 -21.90 0.50
N ILE A 52 -15.64 -22.99 0.08
CA ILE A 52 -16.05 -23.16 -1.33
C ILE A 52 -17.08 -22.10 -1.78
N THR A 53 -17.88 -21.60 -0.84
CA THR A 53 -18.88 -20.54 -1.08
C THR A 53 -18.21 -19.20 -1.28
N ILE A 54 -17.33 -18.80 -0.36
CA ILE A 54 -16.63 -17.50 -0.40
C ILE A 54 -15.57 -17.46 -1.50
N SER A 55 -14.93 -18.60 -1.81
CA SER A 55 -13.96 -18.70 -2.90
C SER A 55 -14.60 -18.69 -4.29
N THR A 56 -15.93 -18.62 -4.39
CA THR A 56 -16.69 -18.67 -5.65
C THR A 56 -16.46 -19.93 -6.49
N VAL A 57 -15.93 -21.00 -5.89
CA VAL A 57 -15.65 -22.25 -6.60
C VAL A 57 -16.95 -23.06 -6.78
N GLY A 58 -17.77 -23.14 -5.73
CA GLY A 58 -19.12 -23.67 -5.83
C GLY A 58 -19.25 -25.13 -6.27
N PHE A 59 -18.45 -26.04 -5.70
CA PHE A 59 -18.48 -27.49 -6.02
C PHE A 59 -19.81 -28.22 -5.68
N GLY A 60 -20.81 -27.52 -5.14
CA GLY A 60 -22.08 -28.07 -4.69
C GLY A 60 -22.20 -28.12 -3.16
N GLU A 61 -23.40 -28.42 -2.67
CA GLU A 61 -23.68 -28.55 -1.23
C GLU A 61 -23.04 -29.84 -0.68
N VAL A 62 -22.32 -29.75 0.46
CA VAL A 62 -21.71 -30.93 1.12
C VAL A 62 -22.79 -31.93 1.58
N HIS A 63 -23.92 -31.40 2.06
CA HIS A 63 -25.13 -32.14 2.42
C HIS A 63 -26.35 -31.41 1.86
N SER A 64 -27.47 -32.10 1.77
CA SER A 64 -28.75 -31.48 1.41
C SER A 64 -29.14 -30.39 2.41
N LEU A 65 -29.14 -29.14 1.98
CA LEU A 65 -29.50 -28.00 2.84
C LEU A 65 -31.00 -27.92 3.10
N SER A 66 -31.36 -27.58 4.34
CA SER A 66 -32.73 -27.21 4.68
C SER A 66 -33.16 -25.91 3.99
N PRO A 67 -34.47 -25.58 3.92
CA PRO A 67 -34.92 -24.29 3.40
C PRO A 67 -34.28 -23.09 4.12
N LEU A 68 -34.06 -23.21 5.43
CA LEU A 68 -33.39 -22.18 6.23
C LEU A 68 -31.90 -22.08 5.86
N GLY A 69 -31.21 -23.21 5.71
CA GLY A 69 -29.81 -23.27 5.27
C GLY A 69 -29.60 -22.64 3.90
N ARG A 70 -30.52 -22.83 2.96
CA ARG A 70 -30.46 -22.19 1.63
C ARG A 70 -30.55 -20.66 1.73
N VAL A 71 -31.46 -20.13 2.54
CA VAL A 71 -31.55 -18.68 2.77
C VAL A 71 -30.27 -18.15 3.41
N PHE A 72 -29.73 -18.89 4.39
CA PHE A 72 -28.45 -18.55 5.01
C PHE A 72 -27.30 -18.49 3.99
N VAL A 73 -27.19 -19.50 3.11
CA VAL A 73 -26.17 -19.52 2.04
C VAL A 73 -26.32 -18.34 1.10
N ILE A 74 -27.54 -17.98 0.70
CA ILE A 74 -27.79 -16.82 -0.17
C ILE A 74 -27.24 -15.54 0.47
N VAL A 75 -27.52 -15.33 1.76
CA VAL A 75 -27.00 -14.17 2.51
C VAL A 75 -25.48 -14.22 2.61
N LEU A 76 -24.92 -15.39 2.92
CA LEU A 76 -23.47 -15.60 3.01
C LEU A 76 -22.75 -15.31 1.69
N ILE A 77 -23.34 -15.69 0.55
CA ILE A 77 -22.79 -15.39 -0.78
C ILE A 77 -22.75 -13.89 -1.02
N VAL A 78 -23.85 -13.17 -0.78
CA VAL A 78 -23.93 -11.72 -1.03
C VAL A 78 -22.90 -10.97 -0.17
N VAL A 79 -22.81 -11.30 1.12
CA VAL A 79 -21.87 -10.67 2.04
C VAL A 79 -20.43 -11.06 1.73
N GLY A 80 -20.18 -12.36 1.54
CA GLY A 80 -18.86 -12.91 1.27
C GLY A 80 -18.26 -12.37 -0.03
N LEU A 81 -19.04 -12.33 -1.12
CA LEU A 81 -18.58 -11.82 -2.40
C LEU A 81 -18.23 -10.33 -2.33
N GLY A 82 -19.05 -9.53 -1.63
CA GLY A 82 -18.77 -8.11 -1.41
C GLY A 82 -17.45 -7.88 -0.67
N LEU A 83 -17.22 -8.64 0.40
CA LEU A 83 -15.99 -8.55 1.21
C LEU A 83 -14.74 -9.04 0.45
N VAL A 84 -14.84 -10.15 -0.28
CA VAL A 84 -13.74 -10.66 -1.13
C VAL A 84 -13.39 -9.63 -2.20
N THR A 85 -14.38 -9.06 -2.87
CA THR A 85 -14.16 -8.05 -3.92
C THR A 85 -13.53 -6.78 -3.35
N TYR A 86 -14.03 -6.31 -2.20
CA TYR A 86 -13.47 -5.15 -1.50
C TYR A 86 -12.01 -5.36 -1.09
N THR A 87 -11.72 -6.50 -0.44
CA THR A 87 -10.36 -6.83 0.01
C THR A 87 -9.39 -7.01 -1.15
N ALA A 88 -9.80 -7.69 -2.22
CA ALA A 88 -9.02 -7.84 -3.44
C ALA A 88 -8.71 -6.47 -4.09
N GLY A 89 -9.70 -5.57 -4.17
CA GLY A 89 -9.51 -4.22 -4.70
C GLY A 89 -8.54 -3.39 -3.84
N ALA A 90 -8.67 -3.45 -2.51
CA ALA A 90 -7.77 -2.76 -1.59
C ALA A 90 -6.32 -3.29 -1.68
N LEU A 91 -6.15 -4.61 -1.79
CA LEU A 91 -4.85 -5.25 -2.01
C LEU A 91 -4.23 -4.85 -3.36
N ALA A 92 -5.04 -4.83 -4.42
CA ALA A 92 -4.59 -4.39 -5.74
C ALA A 92 -4.09 -2.94 -5.69
N GLY A 93 -4.81 -2.04 -5.03
CA GLY A 93 -4.39 -0.64 -4.86
C GLY A 93 -3.02 -0.51 -4.17
N LEU A 94 -2.77 -1.28 -3.11
CA LEU A 94 -1.45 -1.31 -2.45
C LEU A 94 -0.34 -1.78 -3.41
N PHE A 95 -0.61 -2.82 -4.19
CA PHE A 95 0.39 -3.41 -5.10
C PHE A 95 0.74 -2.46 -6.26
N PHE A 96 -0.29 -1.92 -6.94
CA PHE A 96 -0.10 -1.06 -8.09
C PHE A 96 0.56 0.26 -7.70
N GLU A 97 0.13 0.92 -6.64
CA GLU A 97 0.68 2.22 -6.26
C GLU A 97 2.09 2.12 -5.64
N GLY A 98 2.38 1.06 -4.88
CA GLY A 98 3.73 0.86 -4.33
C GLY A 98 4.79 0.70 -5.43
N GLN A 99 4.43 0.02 -6.52
CA GLN A 99 5.27 -0.14 -7.71
C GLN A 99 5.34 1.17 -8.53
N LEU A 100 4.19 1.78 -8.84
CA LEU A 100 4.12 3.00 -9.66
C LEU A 100 4.83 4.18 -8.98
N ARG A 101 4.60 4.41 -7.68
CA ARG A 101 5.19 5.53 -6.94
C ARG A 101 6.70 5.41 -6.85
N LYS A 102 7.25 4.21 -6.65
CA LYS A 102 8.71 3.98 -6.68
C LYS A 102 9.30 4.26 -8.07
N LEU A 103 8.63 3.83 -9.13
CA LEU A 103 9.12 4.00 -10.50
C LEU A 103 9.05 5.45 -10.96
N VAL A 104 7.91 6.11 -10.72
CA VAL A 104 7.69 7.52 -11.05
C VAL A 104 8.54 8.43 -10.18
N GLY A 105 8.59 8.18 -8.87
CA GLY A 105 9.42 8.94 -7.93
C GLY A 105 10.90 8.88 -8.30
N ARG A 106 11.43 7.70 -8.66
CA ARG A 106 12.81 7.57 -9.17
C ARG A 106 13.03 8.36 -10.46
N ARG A 107 12.11 8.32 -11.41
CA ARG A 107 12.22 9.08 -12.67
C ARG A 107 12.17 10.58 -12.45
N MET A 108 11.32 11.06 -11.54
CA MET A 108 11.27 12.49 -11.21
C MET A 108 12.56 12.95 -10.53
N MET A 109 13.03 12.20 -9.53
CA MET A 109 14.31 12.47 -8.86
C MET A 109 15.48 12.44 -9.84
N GLN A 110 15.51 11.46 -10.76
CA GLN A 110 16.52 11.42 -11.82
C GLN A 110 16.43 12.60 -12.79
N ARG A 111 15.24 13.11 -13.10
CA ARG A 111 15.09 14.31 -13.95
C ARG A 111 15.58 15.57 -13.25
N GLU A 112 15.35 15.68 -11.95
CA GLU A 112 15.88 16.77 -11.14
C GLU A 112 17.41 16.71 -11.05
N LEU A 113 17.98 15.51 -10.91
CA LEU A 113 19.41 15.25 -10.99
C LEU A 113 20.00 15.43 -12.41
N ASP A 114 19.25 15.11 -13.46
CA ASP A 114 19.66 15.35 -14.84
C ASP A 114 19.59 16.83 -15.23
N GLY A 115 18.77 17.63 -14.55
CA GLY A 115 18.76 19.08 -14.66
C GLY A 115 19.97 19.75 -13.98
N LEU A 116 20.60 19.04 -13.05
CA LEU A 116 21.82 19.42 -12.33
C LEU A 116 23.09 19.05 -13.14
N ARG A 117 23.12 19.38 -14.44
CA ARG A 117 24.30 19.18 -15.30
C ARG A 117 25.12 20.47 -15.38
N ASP A 118 26.44 20.33 -15.37
CA ASP A 118 27.43 21.42 -15.41
C ASP A 118 27.42 22.41 -14.24
N HIS A 119 27.26 21.91 -13.01
CA HIS A 119 27.44 22.74 -11.81
C HIS A 119 28.44 22.09 -10.85
N PHE A 120 29.31 22.90 -10.27
CA PHE A 120 30.30 22.46 -9.30
C PHE A 120 29.73 22.62 -7.88
N ILE A 121 29.83 21.59 -7.05
CA ILE A 121 29.44 21.67 -5.64
C ILE A 121 30.71 21.70 -4.80
N VAL A 122 30.93 22.80 -4.08
CA VAL A 122 32.06 22.97 -3.17
C VAL A 122 31.58 22.74 -1.74
N CYS A 123 31.94 21.59 -1.16
CA CYS A 123 31.58 21.24 0.21
C CYS A 123 32.62 21.83 1.18
N GLY A 124 32.31 23.01 1.73
CA GLY A 124 33.11 23.74 2.71
C GLY A 124 33.82 24.96 2.14
N TYR A 125 33.70 26.11 2.82
CA TYR A 125 34.29 27.39 2.42
C TYR A 125 35.53 27.78 3.25
N GLY A 126 36.39 26.81 3.54
CA GLY A 126 37.67 27.09 4.20
C GLY A 126 38.68 27.76 3.27
N ARG A 127 39.94 27.88 3.71
CA ARG A 127 41.04 28.47 2.91
C ARG A 127 41.17 27.88 1.50
N MET A 128 41.01 26.56 1.34
CA MET A 128 41.03 25.91 0.02
C MET A 128 39.72 26.00 -0.74
N GLY A 129 38.58 25.95 -0.04
CA GLY A 129 37.28 26.17 -0.67
C GLY A 129 37.20 27.53 -1.34
N ARG A 130 37.76 28.57 -0.70
CA ARG A 130 37.78 29.94 -1.23
C ARG A 130 38.59 30.07 -2.53
N ILE A 131 39.79 29.48 -2.58
CA ILE A 131 40.64 29.50 -3.79
C ILE A 131 39.94 28.79 -4.95
N ILE A 132 39.33 27.63 -4.68
CA ILE A 132 38.61 26.86 -5.70
C ILE A 132 37.37 27.64 -6.20
N CYS A 133 36.67 28.35 -5.32
CA CYS A 133 35.54 29.20 -5.70
C CYS A 133 35.96 30.43 -6.52
N GLU A 134 37.10 31.05 -6.19
CA GLU A 134 37.69 32.15 -6.97
C GLU A 134 38.06 31.68 -8.39
N GLU A 135 38.70 30.53 -8.51
CA GLU A 135 39.11 29.96 -9.80
C GLU A 135 37.88 29.56 -10.65
N LEU A 136 36.86 28.96 -10.04
CA LEU A 136 35.58 28.67 -10.70
C LEU A 136 34.84 29.94 -11.16
N ALA A 137 34.92 31.02 -10.38
CA ALA A 137 34.32 32.31 -10.72
C ALA A 137 35.07 33.00 -11.87
N GLU A 138 36.41 32.96 -11.88
CA GLU A 138 37.25 33.49 -12.96
C GLU A 138 37.01 32.76 -14.28
N GLU A 139 36.81 31.44 -14.23
CA GLU A 139 36.47 30.63 -15.42
C GLU A 139 34.99 30.75 -15.83
N GLY A 140 34.16 31.50 -15.09
CA GLY A 140 32.75 31.70 -15.38
C GLY A 140 31.89 30.45 -15.21
N LYS A 141 32.33 29.47 -14.41
CA LYS A 141 31.63 28.21 -14.18
C LYS A 141 30.63 28.36 -13.02
N PRO A 142 29.35 27.98 -13.20
CA PRO A 142 28.37 28.06 -12.12
C PRO A 142 28.66 27.01 -11.03
N PHE A 143 28.69 27.47 -9.77
CA PHE A 143 28.95 26.61 -8.61
C PHE A 143 28.05 26.95 -7.41
N VAL A 144 27.86 25.97 -6.53
CA VAL A 144 27.13 26.09 -5.25
C VAL A 144 28.04 25.67 -4.12
N VAL A 145 28.12 26.49 -3.08
CA VAL A 145 28.91 26.18 -1.87
C VAL A 145 27.98 25.67 -0.78
N ILE A 146 28.35 24.56 -0.14
CA ILE A 146 27.64 24.00 1.02
C ILE A 146 28.57 24.10 2.23
N THR A 147 28.23 24.92 3.22
CA THR A 147 28.96 25.04 4.49
C THR A 147 28.12 24.43 5.62
N LEU A 148 28.79 23.90 6.65
CA LEU A 148 28.11 23.42 7.86
C LEU A 148 27.76 24.57 8.82
N ASP A 149 28.38 25.74 8.64
CA ASP A 149 28.19 26.94 9.46
C ASP A 149 27.58 28.08 8.65
N GLN A 150 26.59 28.76 9.22
CA GLN A 150 25.86 29.88 8.59
C GLN A 150 26.66 31.19 8.56
N GLU A 151 27.86 31.24 9.13
CA GLU A 151 28.59 32.48 9.43
C GLU A 151 29.65 32.90 8.38
N GLU A 152 29.93 32.07 7.36
CA GLU A 152 30.99 32.35 6.36
C GLU A 152 30.50 32.39 4.90
N ALA A 153 29.21 32.67 4.65
CA ALA A 153 28.66 32.84 3.30
C ALA A 153 28.69 34.30 2.82
#